data_AF-A0A1J5HVN7-F1
#
_entry.id   AF-A0A1J5HVN7-F1
#
_cell.length_a   1.000
_cell.length_b   1.000
_cell.length_c   1.000
_cell.angle_alpha   90.00
_cell.angle_beta   90.00
_cell.angle_gamma   90.00
#
_symmetry.space_group_name_H-M   'P 1'
#
loop_
_entity.id
_entity.type
_entity.pdbx_description
1 polymer ?
#
loop_
_entity_poly.entity_id
_entity_poly.type
_entity_poly.pdbx_seq_one_letter_code
_entity_poly.pdbx_strand_id
1 'polypeptide(L)'
;MKHLPPLRSDCSSCAALCCMALAFDAGEDFAIDKPAGLPCPNLDAEMGCALYGRLDAEGFKGCAAYECQGAGQRVTQELFAGRDWRREPALAEPMIAAFAAMRQVHSGLELLVAAGRLELPASLAAAREDLLEAYLPEAWTEESLAAFLASDTPARLRAFLPALRDWV
;
A
#
# COMPACT_ATOMS: atom_id res chain seq x y z
N MET A 1 5.17 -18.37 -13.87
CA MET A 1 4.13 -17.67 -13.07
C MET A 1 4.85 -16.63 -12.24
N LYS A 2 4.45 -15.36 -12.36
CA LYS A 2 5.03 -14.28 -11.57
C LYS A 2 4.61 -14.46 -10.10
N HIS A 3 5.53 -14.25 -9.17
CA HIS A 3 5.27 -14.46 -7.74
C HIS A 3 4.44 -13.30 -7.20
N LEU A 4 3.28 -13.61 -6.59
CA LEU A 4 2.46 -12.61 -5.91
C LEU A 4 3.17 -12.17 -4.62
N PRO A 5 3.39 -10.87 -4.37
CA PRO A 5 3.98 -10.40 -3.13
C PRO A 5 3.00 -10.61 -1.95
N PRO A 6 3.49 -10.63 -0.69
CA PRO A 6 2.62 -10.62 0.47
C PRO A 6 1.67 -9.40 0.45
N LEU A 7 0.37 -9.65 0.50
CA LEU A 7 -0.68 -8.62 0.52
C LEU A 7 -1.12 -8.24 1.96
N ARG A 8 -0.18 -8.29 2.90
CA ARG A 8 -0.38 -7.96 4.31
C ARG A 8 0.77 -7.10 4.79
N SER A 9 0.49 -6.12 5.64
CA SER A 9 1.55 -5.29 6.22
C SER A 9 2.52 -6.13 7.05
N ASP A 10 3.80 -5.93 6.79
CA ASP A 10 4.89 -6.28 7.69
C ASP A 10 5.61 -4.98 8.06
N CYS A 11 5.15 -4.35 9.15
CA CYS A 11 5.70 -3.09 9.62
C CYS A 11 7.19 -3.21 10.01
N SER A 12 7.67 -4.40 10.40
CA SER A 12 9.07 -4.62 10.77
C SER A 12 10.03 -4.54 9.58
N SER A 13 9.50 -4.76 8.37
CA SER A 13 10.23 -4.64 7.10
C SER A 13 9.98 -3.28 6.41
N CYS A 14 9.37 -2.30 7.08
CA CYS A 14 9.02 -1.01 6.51
C CYS A 14 9.71 0.15 7.25
N ALA A 15 10.03 1.23 6.55
CA ALA A 15 10.49 2.49 7.14
C ALA A 15 9.33 3.32 7.71
N ALA A 16 8.38 2.69 8.41
CA ALA A 16 7.21 3.32 9.03
C ALA A 16 6.39 4.27 8.13
N LEU A 17 6.25 3.93 6.84
CA LEU A 17 5.69 4.84 5.84
C LEU A 17 4.24 5.25 6.14
N CYS A 18 3.40 4.35 6.70
CA CYS A 18 2.03 4.72 7.11
C CYS A 18 2.03 5.77 8.23
N CYS A 19 2.97 5.68 9.18
CA CYS A 19 3.06 6.58 10.34
C CYS A 19 3.65 7.95 10.00
N MET A 20 4.49 8.01 8.96
CA MET A 20 5.15 9.24 8.51
C MET A 20 4.38 9.92 7.37
N ALA A 21 3.95 9.17 6.35
CA ALA A 21 3.40 9.74 5.13
C ALA A 21 1.93 10.21 5.26
N LEU A 22 1.09 9.52 6.03
CA LEU A 22 -0.35 9.79 6.06
C LEU A 22 -0.70 10.88 7.07
N ALA A 23 -1.70 11.71 6.78
CA ALA A 23 -2.24 12.66 7.74
C ALA A 23 -3.20 11.98 8.73
N PHE A 24 -3.32 12.55 9.93
CA PHE A 24 -4.36 12.24 10.93
C PHE A 24 -5.12 13.53 11.23
N ASP A 25 -6.44 13.46 11.28
CA ASP A 25 -7.31 14.53 11.75
C ASP A 25 -7.87 14.12 13.11
N ALA A 26 -7.78 14.99 14.11
CA ALA A 26 -8.27 14.69 15.45
C ALA A 26 -9.78 14.41 15.45
N GLY A 27 -10.21 13.31 16.07
CA GLY A 27 -11.60 12.87 16.05
C GLY A 27 -11.81 11.49 16.65
N GLU A 28 -12.78 10.74 16.12
CA GLU A 28 -13.13 9.41 16.63
C GLU A 28 -12.00 8.38 16.42
N ASP A 29 -11.24 8.52 15.34
CA ASP A 29 -10.22 7.56 14.92
C ASP A 29 -8.80 7.91 15.39
N PHE A 30 -8.53 9.21 15.66
CA PHE A 30 -7.22 9.72 16.02
C PHE A 30 -7.30 10.77 17.13
N ALA A 31 -6.47 10.62 18.17
CA ALA A 31 -6.42 11.53 19.31
C ALA A 31 -5.72 12.87 19.02
N ILE A 32 -5.04 12.98 17.87
CA ILE A 32 -4.21 14.13 17.51
C ILE A 32 -4.40 14.49 16.04
N ASP A 33 -4.20 15.77 15.74
CA ASP A 33 -3.89 16.21 14.39
C ASP A 33 -2.42 15.89 14.08
N LYS A 34 -2.17 15.38 12.88
CA LYS A 34 -0.82 15.13 12.36
C LYS A 34 -0.80 15.39 10.86
N PRO A 35 -0.05 16.37 10.36
CA PRO A 35 0.04 16.58 8.91
C PRO A 35 0.73 15.39 8.23
N ALA A 36 0.44 15.21 6.93
CA ALA A 36 1.14 14.28 6.07
C ALA A 36 2.64 14.63 5.98
N GLY A 37 3.49 13.62 5.87
CA GLY A 37 4.94 13.78 5.75
C GLY A 37 5.68 14.14 7.05
N LEU A 38 4.97 14.33 8.17
CA LEU A 38 5.59 14.42 9.49
C LEU A 38 5.48 13.09 10.25
N PRO A 39 6.57 12.66 10.92
CA PRO A 39 6.53 11.43 11.70
C PRO A 39 5.53 11.53 12.85
N CYS A 40 4.77 10.46 13.06
CA CYS A 40 3.92 10.32 14.24
C CYS A 40 4.77 10.47 15.52
N PRO A 41 4.32 11.23 16.53
CA PRO A 41 5.06 11.40 17.79
C PRO A 41 5.23 10.08 18.56
N ASN A 42 4.41 9.06 18.26
CA ASN A 42 4.49 7.73 18.84
C ASN A 42 5.47 6.79 18.09
N LEU A 43 6.16 7.29 17.06
CA LEU A 43 7.15 6.54 16.31
C LEU A 43 8.50 6.56 17.05
N ASP A 44 8.97 5.39 17.47
CA ASP A 44 10.24 5.25 18.16
C ASP A 44 11.45 5.44 17.21
N ALA A 45 12.66 5.35 17.76
CA ALA A 45 13.90 5.53 17.00
C ALA A 45 14.11 4.40 15.95
N GLU A 46 13.50 3.25 16.19
CA GLU A 46 13.68 2.00 15.44
C GLU A 46 12.54 1.78 14.43
N MET A 47 11.77 2.83 14.13
CA MET A 47 10.62 2.82 13.23
C MET A 47 9.41 2.00 13.72
N GLY A 48 9.40 1.62 15.00
CA GLY A 48 8.28 0.98 15.67
C GLY A 48 7.27 1.98 16.22
N CYS A 49 6.02 1.53 16.41
CA CYS A 49 5.02 2.32 17.13
C CYS A 49 5.04 1.93 18.61
N ALA A 50 5.41 2.88 19.48
CA ALA A 50 5.49 2.67 20.92
C ALA A 50 4.14 2.30 21.58
N LEU A 51 3.02 2.50 20.85
CA LEU A 51 1.65 2.24 21.32
C LEU A 51 0.98 1.06 20.60
N TYR A 52 1.68 0.28 19.75
CA TYR A 52 1.04 -0.69 18.83
C TYR A 52 0.05 -1.65 19.53
N GLY A 53 0.39 -2.16 20.71
CA GLY A 53 -0.48 -3.06 21.49
C GLY A 53 -1.63 -2.39 22.26
N ARG A 54 -1.75 -1.06 22.17
CA ARG A 54 -2.73 -0.24 22.92
C ARG A 54 -3.32 0.90 22.09
N LEU A 55 -3.23 0.84 20.76
CA LEU A 55 -3.68 1.90 19.85
C LEU A 55 -5.11 2.37 20.14
N ASP A 56 -6.07 1.45 20.28
CA ASP A 56 -7.47 1.79 20.57
C ASP A 56 -7.62 2.55 21.90
N ALA A 57 -7.02 2.01 22.97
CA ALA A 57 -7.06 2.63 24.30
C ALA A 57 -6.41 4.03 24.34
N GLU A 58 -5.49 4.31 23.42
CA GLU A 58 -4.79 5.59 23.30
C GLU A 58 -5.42 6.52 22.24
N GLY A 59 -6.57 6.15 21.66
CA GLY A 59 -7.29 6.96 20.68
C GLY A 59 -6.71 6.91 19.26
N PHE A 60 -6.14 5.79 18.84
CA PHE A 60 -5.60 5.55 17.50
C PHE A 60 -6.29 4.36 16.80
N LYS A 61 -7.63 4.28 16.90
CA LYS A 61 -8.44 3.25 16.22
C LYS A 61 -8.21 3.22 14.71
N GLY A 62 -8.01 4.38 14.09
CA GLY A 62 -7.67 4.48 12.68
C GLY A 62 -6.37 3.75 12.35
N CYS A 63 -5.33 3.86 13.19
CA CYS A 63 -4.09 3.10 13.02
C CYS A 63 -4.31 1.59 13.17
N ALA A 64 -5.19 1.16 14.08
CA ALA A 64 -5.47 -0.26 14.32
C ALA A 64 -6.28 -0.90 13.17
N ALA A 65 -7.18 -0.14 12.55
CA ALA A 65 -8.00 -0.60 11.43
C ALA A 65 -7.29 -0.51 10.07
N TYR A 66 -6.28 0.36 9.95
CA TYR A 66 -5.59 0.62 8.71
C TYR A 66 -4.65 -0.54 8.30
N GLU A 67 -4.73 -0.93 7.04
CA GLU A 67 -3.85 -1.91 6.39
C GLU A 67 -3.35 -1.27 5.09
N CYS A 68 -2.03 -1.33 4.83
CA CYS A 68 -1.47 -0.85 3.56
C CYS A 68 -1.33 -1.97 2.50
N GLN A 69 -1.85 -3.16 2.81
CA GLN A 69 -1.79 -4.40 2.04
C GLN A 69 -0.36 -4.79 1.66
N GLY A 70 0.63 -4.40 2.46
CA GLY A 70 2.03 -4.69 2.20
C GLY A 70 2.80 -3.69 1.33
N ALA A 71 2.16 -2.58 0.94
CA ALA A 71 2.81 -1.56 0.10
C ALA A 71 4.03 -0.93 0.78
N GLY A 72 3.97 -0.75 2.10
CA GLY A 72 5.03 -0.09 2.87
C GLY A 72 6.34 -0.86 2.84
N GLN A 73 6.32 -2.16 3.16
CA GLN A 73 7.55 -2.96 3.11
C GLN A 73 8.08 -3.11 1.68
N ARG A 74 7.19 -3.17 0.68
CA ARG A 74 7.61 -3.30 -0.71
C ARG A 74 8.38 -2.08 -1.18
N VAL A 75 7.90 -0.87 -0.85
CA VAL A 75 8.62 0.37 -1.13
C VAL A 75 9.99 0.37 -0.45
N THR A 76 10.02 0.11 0.87
CA THR A 76 11.28 0.14 1.62
C THR A 76 12.29 -0.88 1.09
N GLN A 77 11.88 -2.13 0.87
CA GLN A 77 12.80 -3.22 0.54
C GLN A 77 13.16 -3.26 -0.95
N GLU A 78 12.18 -3.10 -1.85
CA GLU A 78 12.41 -3.28 -3.30
C GLU A 78 12.88 -1.98 -3.97
N LEU A 79 12.29 -0.82 -3.65
CA LEU A 79 12.63 0.45 -4.33
C LEU A 79 13.80 1.17 -3.64
N PHE A 80 13.92 1.05 -2.32
CA PHE A 80 14.91 1.79 -1.53
C PHE A 80 15.94 0.90 -0.82
N ALA A 81 16.00 -0.39 -1.16
CA ALA A 81 17.01 -1.34 -0.67
C ALA A 81 17.16 -1.38 0.86
N GLY A 82 16.04 -1.27 1.59
CA GLY A 82 16.00 -1.31 3.05
C GLY A 82 16.41 0.00 3.73
N ARG A 83 16.69 1.08 2.98
CA ARG A 83 17.08 2.38 3.53
C ARG A 83 15.91 3.05 4.23
N ASP A 84 16.24 3.95 5.16
CA ASP A 84 15.26 4.64 5.99
C ASP A 84 15.41 6.17 5.90
N TRP A 85 14.28 6.86 5.87
CA TRP A 85 14.21 8.31 5.69
C TRP A 85 14.69 9.09 6.92
N ARG A 86 14.85 8.46 8.10
CA ARG A 86 15.31 9.18 9.30
C ARG A 86 16.82 9.30 9.31
N ARG A 87 17.54 8.27 8.88
CA ARG A 87 18.99 8.29 8.64
C ARG A 87 19.33 9.06 7.38
N GLU A 88 18.43 9.05 6.39
CA GLU A 88 18.63 9.72 5.12
C GLU A 88 17.42 10.60 4.75
N PRO A 89 17.30 11.80 5.35
CA PRO A 89 16.14 12.69 5.18
C PRO A 89 15.77 13.02 3.73
N ALA A 90 16.75 13.01 2.82
CA ALA A 90 16.52 13.20 1.39
C ALA A 90 15.61 12.13 0.75
N LEU A 91 15.44 10.97 1.40
CA LEU A 91 14.56 9.90 0.93
C LEU A 91 13.10 10.08 1.32
N ALA A 92 12.78 10.99 2.24
CA ALA A 92 11.42 11.12 2.77
C ALA A 92 10.38 11.40 1.67
N GLU A 93 10.62 12.42 0.83
CA GLU A 93 9.70 12.79 -0.24
C GLU A 93 9.58 11.69 -1.32
N PRO A 94 10.68 11.14 -1.88
CA PRO A 94 10.60 9.99 -2.80
C PRO A 94 9.84 8.79 -2.22
N MET A 95 10.10 8.43 -0.96
CA MET A 95 9.41 7.33 -0.30
C MET A 95 7.92 7.60 -0.09
N ILE A 96 7.53 8.83 0.24
CA ILE A 96 6.10 9.21 0.35
C ILE A 96 5.40 9.04 -1.00
N ALA A 97 6.01 9.56 -2.08
CA ALA A 97 5.44 9.46 -3.42
C ALA A 97 5.32 7.99 -3.88
N ALA A 98 6.40 7.21 -3.70
CA ALA A 98 6.40 5.79 -4.01
C ALA A 98 5.37 5.01 -3.19
N PHE A 99 5.21 5.33 -1.90
CA PHE A 99 4.20 4.71 -1.03
C PHE A 99 2.77 4.99 -1.48
N ALA A 100 2.46 6.24 -1.84
CA ALA A 100 1.13 6.58 -2.35
C ALA A 100 0.79 5.81 -3.63
N ALA A 101 1.77 5.63 -4.51
CA ALA A 101 1.61 4.85 -5.74
C ALA A 101 1.50 3.34 -5.48
N MET A 102 2.39 2.79 -4.65
CA MET A 102 2.43 1.36 -4.35
C MET A 102 1.18 0.88 -3.61
N ARG A 103 0.56 1.75 -2.79
CA ARG A 103 -0.76 1.47 -2.22
C ARG A 103 -1.81 1.19 -3.29
N GLN A 104 -1.84 1.94 -4.38
CA GLN A 104 -2.80 1.71 -5.47
C GLN A 104 -2.51 0.39 -6.20
N VAL A 105 -1.24 0.04 -6.38
CA VAL A 105 -0.82 -1.26 -6.92
C VAL A 105 -1.31 -2.39 -6.01
N HIS A 106 -1.03 -2.33 -4.71
CA HIS A 106 -1.40 -3.38 -3.76
C HIS A 106 -2.92 -3.51 -3.57
N SER A 107 -3.65 -2.40 -3.53
CA SER A 107 -5.11 -2.44 -3.50
C SER A 107 -5.68 -3.08 -4.77
N GLY A 108 -5.10 -2.81 -5.95
CA GLY A 108 -5.53 -3.48 -7.18
C GLY A 108 -5.19 -4.98 -7.21
N LEU A 109 -4.01 -5.37 -6.70
CA LEU A 109 -3.63 -6.77 -6.54
C LEU A 109 -4.58 -7.51 -5.61
N GLU A 110 -4.98 -6.90 -4.49
CA GLU A 110 -5.93 -7.48 -3.53
C GLU A 110 -7.29 -7.75 -4.19
N LEU A 111 -7.82 -6.78 -4.94
CA LEU A 111 -9.06 -6.92 -5.70
C LEU A 111 -8.96 -8.02 -6.78
N LEU A 112 -7.84 -8.08 -7.51
CA LEU A 112 -7.61 -9.10 -8.53
C LEU A 112 -7.48 -10.50 -7.93
N VAL A 113 -6.83 -10.63 -6.77
CA VAL A 113 -6.75 -11.89 -6.03
C VAL A 113 -8.13 -12.31 -5.52
N ALA A 114 -8.92 -11.37 -4.99
CA ALA A 114 -10.29 -11.62 -4.56
C ALA A 114 -11.18 -12.08 -5.72
N ALA A 115 -11.12 -11.40 -6.87
CA ALA A 115 -11.85 -11.77 -8.08
C ALA A 115 -11.53 -13.19 -8.57
N GLY A 116 -10.29 -13.67 -8.32
CA GLY A 116 -9.88 -15.04 -8.67
C GLY A 116 -10.53 -16.14 -7.86
N ARG A 117 -11.27 -15.80 -6.80
CA ARG A 117 -12.03 -16.75 -5.98
C ARG A 117 -13.46 -16.95 -6.48
N LEU A 118 -13.88 -16.17 -7.48
CA LEU A 118 -15.22 -16.25 -8.07
C LEU A 118 -15.22 -17.25 -9.24
N GLU A 119 -16.39 -17.83 -9.53
CA GLU A 119 -16.58 -18.69 -10.70
C GLU A 119 -16.78 -17.84 -11.96
N LEU A 120 -15.69 -17.34 -12.52
CA LEU A 120 -15.73 -16.43 -13.67
C LEU A 120 -15.85 -17.17 -15.01
N PRO A 121 -16.59 -16.61 -15.99
CA PRO A 121 -16.54 -17.07 -17.37
C PRO A 121 -15.13 -16.85 -17.94
N ALA A 122 -14.75 -17.66 -18.93
CA ALA A 122 -13.39 -17.68 -19.49
C ALA A 122 -12.88 -16.30 -19.94
N SER A 123 -13.76 -15.43 -20.46
CA SER A 123 -13.40 -14.07 -20.87
C SER A 123 -13.02 -13.16 -19.70
N LEU A 124 -13.72 -13.24 -18.57
CA LEU A 124 -13.41 -12.45 -17.37
C LEU A 124 -12.20 -13.01 -16.63
N ALA A 125 -12.04 -14.34 -16.61
CA ALA A 125 -10.83 -14.98 -16.10
C ALA A 125 -9.58 -14.54 -16.88
N ALA A 126 -9.65 -14.50 -18.22
CA ALA A 126 -8.55 -14.01 -19.06
C ALA A 126 -8.26 -12.52 -18.81
N ALA A 127 -9.28 -11.67 -18.76
CA ALA A 127 -9.11 -10.25 -18.48
C ALA A 127 -8.47 -9.98 -17.11
N ARG A 128 -8.81 -10.80 -16.10
CA ARG A 128 -8.18 -10.75 -14.78
C ARG A 128 -6.70 -11.11 -14.83
N GLU A 129 -6.33 -12.17 -15.55
CA GLU A 129 -4.92 -12.59 -15.69
C GLU A 129 -4.10 -11.51 -16.42
N ASP A 130 -4.64 -10.90 -17.49
CA ASP A 130 -3.99 -9.79 -18.19
C ASP A 130 -3.76 -8.58 -17.25
N LEU A 131 -4.73 -8.27 -16.38
CA LEU A 131 -4.58 -7.23 -15.37
C LEU A 131 -3.54 -7.61 -14.31
N LEU A 132 -3.56 -8.85 -13.81
CA LEU A 132 -2.55 -9.34 -12.85
C LEU A 132 -1.14 -9.22 -13.42
N GLU A 133 -0.95 -9.54 -14.69
CA GLU A 133 0.34 -9.43 -15.34
C GLU A 133 0.86 -7.99 -15.38
N ALA A 134 -0.03 -7.03 -15.62
CA ALA A 134 0.29 -5.59 -15.64
C ALA A 134 0.58 -5.02 -14.24
N TYR A 135 -0.01 -5.58 -13.19
CA TYR A 135 0.24 -5.20 -11.79
C TYR A 135 1.48 -5.88 -11.17
N LEU A 136 2.06 -6.87 -11.86
CA LEU A 136 3.24 -7.62 -11.43
C LEU A 136 4.36 -7.49 -12.47
N PRO A 137 5.03 -6.32 -12.60
CA PRO A 137 6.28 -6.27 -13.36
C PRO A 137 7.38 -7.08 -12.64
N GLU A 138 8.47 -7.38 -13.35
CA GLU A 138 9.62 -8.09 -12.77
C GLU A 138 10.26 -7.32 -11.62
N ALA A 139 10.35 -6.00 -11.75
CA ALA A 139 10.82 -5.09 -10.71
C ALA A 139 10.09 -3.75 -10.81
N TRP A 140 9.92 -3.09 -9.68
CA TRP A 140 9.49 -1.69 -9.62
C TRP A 140 10.68 -0.77 -9.45
N THR A 141 10.77 0.22 -10.32
CA THR A 141 11.52 1.46 -10.13
C THR A 141 10.56 2.62 -9.91
N GLU A 142 11.05 3.73 -9.36
CA GLU A 142 10.26 4.97 -9.25
C GLU A 142 9.65 5.39 -10.59
N GLU A 143 10.43 5.30 -11.68
CA GLU A 143 9.97 5.60 -13.03
C GLU A 143 8.86 4.65 -13.50
N SER A 144 9.03 3.34 -13.34
CA SER A 144 8.01 2.36 -13.75
C SER A 144 6.72 2.48 -12.95
N LEU A 145 6.82 2.86 -11.67
CA LEU A 145 5.67 3.06 -10.79
C LEU A 145 4.90 4.33 -11.18
N ALA A 146 5.60 5.41 -11.52
CA ALA A 146 5.00 6.60 -12.10
C ALA A 146 4.35 6.31 -13.47
N ALA A 147 5.03 5.55 -14.33
CA ALA A 147 4.50 5.15 -15.63
C ALA A 147 3.24 4.28 -15.50
N PHE A 148 3.21 3.35 -14.53
CA PHE A 148 2.03 2.55 -14.23
C PHE A 148 0.83 3.42 -13.84
N LEU A 149 1.01 4.42 -12.97
CA LEU A 149 -0.06 5.34 -12.58
C LEU A 149 -0.57 6.19 -13.74
N ALA A 150 0.31 6.57 -14.66
CA ALA A 150 -0.04 7.33 -15.86
C ALA A 150 -0.64 6.46 -16.98
N SER A 151 -0.52 5.14 -16.88
CA SER A 151 -1.06 4.20 -17.87
C SER A 151 -2.58 4.07 -17.79
N ASP A 152 -3.16 3.34 -18.75
CA ASP A 152 -4.58 2.96 -18.73
C ASP A 152 -4.87 1.79 -17.77
N THR A 153 -3.85 1.13 -17.21
CA THR A 153 -4.00 -0.08 -16.39
C THR A 153 -4.91 0.14 -15.17
N PRO A 154 -4.75 1.21 -14.36
CA PRO A 154 -5.69 1.49 -13.26
C PRO A 154 -7.13 1.74 -13.75
N ALA A 155 -7.30 2.34 -14.92
CA ALA A 155 -8.62 2.57 -15.52
C ALA A 155 -9.26 1.26 -16.00
N ARG A 156 -8.46 0.36 -16.59
CA ARG A 156 -8.89 -0.98 -17.00
C ARG A 156 -9.36 -1.80 -15.79
N LEU A 157 -8.65 -1.76 -14.65
CA LEU A 157 -9.12 -2.40 -13.42
C LEU A 157 -10.47 -1.83 -12.98
N ARG A 158 -10.62 -0.50 -12.93
CA ARG A 158 -11.89 0.14 -12.55
C ARG A 158 -13.05 -0.23 -13.48
N ALA A 159 -12.78 -0.42 -14.78
CA ALA A 159 -13.78 -0.88 -15.75
C ALA A 159 -14.10 -2.38 -15.64
N PHE A 160 -13.14 -3.18 -15.17
CA PHE A 160 -13.30 -4.62 -14.96
C PHE A 160 -14.20 -4.93 -13.75
N LEU A 161 -14.05 -4.21 -12.63
CA LEU A 161 -14.78 -4.53 -11.39
C LEU A 161 -16.31 -4.56 -11.54
N PRO A 162 -16.99 -3.63 -12.24
CA PRO A 162 -18.44 -3.70 -12.44
C PRO A 162 -18.89 -4.95 -13.21
N ALA A 163 -18.05 -5.50 -14.09
CA ALA A 163 -18.36 -6.73 -14.83
C ALA A 163 -18.40 -7.97 -13.92
N LEU A 164 -17.90 -7.87 -12.69
CA LEU A 164 -17.94 -8.94 -11.70
C LEU A 164 -19.26 -9.01 -10.92
N ARG A 165 -20.15 -8.02 -11.07
CA ARG A 165 -21.37 -7.89 -10.22
C ARG A 165 -22.23 -9.15 -10.20
N ASP A 166 -22.36 -9.84 -11.33
CA ASP A 166 -23.22 -11.03 -11.44
C ASP A 166 -22.56 -12.29 -10.86
N TRP A 167 -21.35 -12.17 -10.30
CA TRP A 167 -20.49 -13.28 -9.84
C TRP A 167 -20.05 -13.15 -8.37
N VAL A 168 -20.56 -12.15 -7.64
CA VAL A 168 -20.26 -11.90 -6.21
C VAL A 168 -21.42 -12.32 -5.33
#